data_AF-A0A6N8ZB19-F1
#
_entry.id   AF-A0A6N8ZB19-F1
#
_cell.length_a   1.000
_cell.length_b   1.000
_cell.length_c   1.000
_cell.angle_alpha   90.00
_cell.angle_beta   90.00
_cell.angle_gamma   90.00
#
_symmetry.space_group_name_H-M   'P 1'
#
loop_
_entity.id
_entity.type
_entity.pdbx_description
1 polymer ?
#
loop_
_entity_poly.entity_id
_entity_poly.type
_entity_poly.pdbx_seq_one_letter_code
_entity_poly.pdbx_strand_id
1 'polypeptide(L)'
;MDPSKFGDSYDIVKQAMLRWLIPLGTWAVHPMFAKDYRRSHPTFAAEFRRFLGAPVLTEDPVPDKPQRAVYFEKSLCAFTQDHLFVDPDKGLALPESKWSKEHLTAQELCKIAHNHPGKLVLVYDQSFAHMGKDKRKCKTMCKLNWLKQRKLYGVAYFSHANFLLVSEDEDMLEKAKRTLSVRLPDCRLIPVGN
;
A
#
# COMPACT_ATOMS: atom_id res chain seq x y z
N MET A 1 -9.82 2.02 -6.51
CA MET A 1 -10.72 2.84 -5.69
C MET A 1 -11.90 3.27 -6.53
N ASP A 2 -13.12 3.09 -6.03
CA ASP A 2 -14.35 3.53 -6.69
C ASP A 2 -14.90 4.77 -5.96
N PRO A 3 -15.05 5.93 -6.61
CA PRO A 3 -15.57 7.14 -5.97
C PRO A 3 -16.93 6.96 -5.29
N SER A 4 -17.77 6.03 -5.77
CA SER A 4 -19.07 5.74 -5.16
C SER A 4 -18.99 5.11 -3.76
N LYS A 5 -17.81 4.60 -3.39
CA LYS A 5 -17.53 3.99 -2.07
C LYS A 5 -16.60 4.86 -1.22
N PHE A 6 -16.25 6.05 -1.69
CA PHE A 6 -15.29 6.90 -1.01
C PHE A 6 -15.79 7.31 0.38
N GLY A 7 -14.92 7.19 1.37
CA GLY A 7 -15.24 7.48 2.77
C GLY A 7 -15.92 6.31 3.51
N ASP A 8 -15.92 5.12 2.91
CA ASP A 8 -16.36 3.91 3.60
C ASP A 8 -15.43 3.50 4.75
N SER A 9 -15.76 2.39 5.41
CA SER A 9 -14.97 1.87 6.53
C SER A 9 -13.53 1.51 6.14
N TYR A 10 -13.25 1.18 4.88
CA TYR A 10 -11.89 0.90 4.43
C TYR A 10 -11.06 2.17 4.33
N ASP A 11 -11.63 3.24 3.78
CA ASP A 11 -10.93 4.53 3.69
C ASP A 11 -10.66 5.12 5.07
N ILE A 12 -11.57 4.97 6.03
CA ILE A 12 -11.33 5.36 7.43
C ILE A 12 -10.12 4.61 8.01
N VAL A 13 -9.96 3.31 7.72
CA VAL A 13 -8.78 2.55 8.18
C VAL A 13 -7.51 3.03 7.49
N LYS A 14 -7.54 3.39 6.19
CA LYS A 14 -6.38 3.98 5.50
C LYS A 14 -5.93 5.27 6.19
N GLN A 15 -6.88 6.17 6.46
CA GLN A 15 -6.60 7.42 7.18
C GLN A 15 -6.03 7.15 8.57
N ALA A 16 -6.61 6.20 9.32
CA ALA A 16 -6.12 5.83 10.64
C ALA A 16 -4.67 5.29 10.60
N MET A 17 -4.37 4.40 9.65
CA MET A 17 -3.02 3.85 9.48
C MET A 17 -1.98 4.95 9.22
N LEU A 18 -2.26 5.87 8.29
CA LEU A 18 -1.36 6.99 8.01
C LEU A 18 -1.16 7.86 9.26
N ARG A 19 -2.26 8.21 9.95
CA ARG A 19 -2.20 9.03 11.17
C ARG A 19 -1.40 8.38 12.29
N TRP A 20 -1.57 7.08 12.50
CA TRP A 20 -0.85 6.36 13.55
C TRP A 20 0.66 6.27 13.26
N LEU A 21 1.04 6.32 11.99
CA LEU A 21 2.45 6.26 11.56
C LEU A 21 3.10 7.64 11.35
N ILE A 22 2.37 8.75 11.53
CA ILE A 22 2.93 10.12 11.49
C ILE A 22 4.17 10.32 12.39
N PRO A 23 4.25 9.74 13.61
CA PRO A 23 5.43 9.92 14.46
C PRO A 23 6.75 9.43 13.85
N LEU A 24 6.70 8.62 12.79
CA LEU A 24 7.88 8.08 12.11
C LEU A 24 8.33 8.94 10.93
N GLY A 25 7.46 9.83 10.45
CA GLY A 25 7.72 10.68 9.32
C GLY A 25 6.44 11.11 8.60
N THR A 26 6.63 12.01 7.65
CA THR A 26 5.61 12.44 6.69
C THR A 26 5.32 11.31 5.69
N TRP A 27 4.13 11.35 5.09
CA TRP A 27 3.66 10.34 4.14
C TRP A 27 3.21 11.00 2.85
N ALA A 28 3.54 10.39 1.71
CA ALA A 28 2.94 10.69 0.42
C ALA A 28 2.05 9.52 -0.04
N VAL A 29 1.09 9.79 -0.91
CA VAL A 29 0.13 8.79 -1.40
C VAL A 29 0.22 8.65 -2.92
N HIS A 30 0.37 7.42 -3.38
CA HIS A 30 0.23 7.04 -4.77
C HIS A 30 -1.06 6.23 -4.96
N PRO A 31 -2.18 6.90 -5.28
CA PRO A 31 -3.42 6.20 -5.60
C PRO A 31 -3.28 5.51 -6.96
N MET A 32 -3.77 4.28 -7.07
CA MET A 32 -3.82 3.57 -8.35
C MET A 32 -5.24 3.58 -8.90
N PHE A 33 -5.63 4.70 -9.52
CA PHE A 33 -6.95 4.83 -10.13
C PHE A 33 -7.04 3.93 -11.37
N ALA A 34 -7.90 2.90 -11.31
CA ALA A 34 -8.08 1.96 -12.42
C ALA A 34 -8.83 2.57 -13.63
N LYS A 35 -9.50 3.71 -13.44
CA LYS A 35 -10.26 4.43 -14.46
C LYS A 35 -9.94 5.93 -14.36
N ASP A 36 -10.18 6.66 -15.45
CA ASP A 36 -10.09 8.12 -15.42
C ASP A 36 -11.34 8.70 -14.74
N TYR A 37 -11.19 9.10 -13.48
CA TYR A 37 -12.25 9.71 -12.71
C TYR A 37 -12.34 11.22 -12.88
N ARG A 38 -11.38 11.87 -13.54
CA ARG A 38 -11.34 13.35 -13.64
C ARG A 38 -12.53 13.91 -14.41
N ARG A 39 -13.08 13.13 -15.35
CA ARG A 39 -14.26 13.53 -16.13
C ARG A 39 -15.57 13.36 -15.36
N SER A 40 -15.70 12.29 -14.58
CA SER A 40 -16.95 11.96 -13.88
C SER A 40 -16.99 12.53 -12.46
N HIS A 41 -15.84 12.72 -11.82
CA HIS A 41 -15.67 13.18 -10.45
C HIS A 41 -14.44 14.11 -10.35
N PRO A 42 -14.51 15.32 -10.91
CA PRO A 42 -13.35 16.22 -11.05
C PRO A 42 -12.73 16.64 -9.71
N THR A 43 -13.48 16.62 -8.60
CA THR A 43 -12.98 16.96 -7.26
C THR A 43 -12.38 15.78 -6.50
N PHE A 44 -12.49 14.56 -7.04
CA PHE A 44 -12.23 13.34 -6.30
C PHE A 44 -10.80 13.25 -5.75
N ALA A 45 -9.79 13.57 -6.56
CA ALA A 45 -8.40 13.53 -6.12
C ALA A 45 -8.11 14.54 -4.99
N ALA A 46 -8.71 15.74 -5.06
CA ALA A 46 -8.58 16.76 -4.02
C ALA A 46 -9.29 16.35 -2.72
N GLU A 47 -10.47 15.74 -2.82
CA GLU A 47 -11.21 15.20 -1.69
C GLU A 47 -10.45 14.04 -1.04
N PHE A 48 -9.90 13.13 -1.84
CA PHE A 48 -9.07 12.02 -1.40
C PHE A 48 -7.81 12.50 -0.67
N ARG A 49 -7.09 13.48 -1.24
CA ARG A 49 -5.94 14.14 -0.63
C ARG A 49 -6.30 14.74 0.73
N ARG A 50 -7.38 15.53 0.79
CA ARG A 50 -7.86 16.17 2.03
C ARG A 50 -8.23 15.14 3.08
N PHE A 51 -8.91 14.07 2.67
CA PHE A 51 -9.35 13.02 3.56
C PHE A 51 -8.17 12.28 4.16
N LEU A 52 -7.19 11.83 3.37
CA LEU A 52 -6.01 11.15 3.91
C LEU A 52 -5.07 12.09 4.65
N GLY A 53 -5.08 13.38 4.35
CA GLY A 53 -4.19 14.38 4.96
C GLY A 53 -2.74 14.25 4.49
N ALA A 54 -2.52 13.72 3.28
CA ALA A 54 -1.21 13.48 2.71
C ALA A 54 -1.18 13.89 1.22
N PRO A 55 -0.05 14.39 0.68
CA PRO A 55 0.09 14.75 -0.73
C PRO A 55 -0.16 13.55 -1.65
N VAL A 56 -0.91 13.78 -2.72
CA VAL A 56 -1.15 12.79 -3.79
C VAL A 56 -0.12 12.99 -4.89
N LEU A 57 0.63 11.93 -5.22
CA LEU A 57 1.72 11.97 -6.20
C LEU A 57 1.22 12.01 -7.65
N THR A 58 0.05 11.45 -7.91
CA THR A 58 -0.54 11.43 -9.25
C THR A 58 -2.06 11.35 -9.20
N GLU A 59 -2.71 12.01 -10.15
CA GLU A 59 -4.15 11.92 -10.39
C GLU A 59 -4.46 11.11 -11.66
N ASP A 60 -3.40 10.72 -12.38
CA ASP A 60 -3.55 9.98 -13.63
C ASP A 60 -4.06 8.56 -13.37
N PRO A 61 -4.93 8.04 -14.24
CA PRO A 61 -5.29 6.64 -14.19
C PRO A 61 -4.08 5.77 -14.50
N VAL A 62 -4.05 4.59 -13.91
CA VAL A 62 -3.05 3.57 -14.20
C VAL A 62 -3.15 3.20 -15.69
N PRO A 63 -2.09 3.41 -16.50
CA PRO A 63 -2.11 3.06 -17.91
C PRO A 63 -1.91 1.56 -18.12
N ASP A 64 -2.20 1.10 -19.33
CA ASP A 64 -1.87 -0.25 -19.77
C ASP A 64 -0.35 -0.43 -19.98
N LYS A 65 0.08 -1.66 -20.26
CA LYS A 65 1.46 -1.92 -20.68
C LYS A 65 1.66 -1.44 -22.13
N PRO A 66 2.83 -0.87 -22.47
CA PRO A 66 4.05 -0.74 -21.65
C PRO A 66 4.14 0.52 -20.77
N GLN A 67 3.24 1.49 -20.92
CA GLN A 67 3.33 2.83 -20.31
C GLN A 67 3.28 2.81 -18.77
N ARG A 68 2.82 1.70 -18.18
CA ARG A 68 2.81 1.48 -16.73
C ARG A 68 4.17 1.61 -16.04
N ALA A 69 5.29 1.33 -16.74
CA ALA A 69 6.60 1.51 -16.13
C ALA A 69 6.87 2.99 -15.77
N VAL A 70 6.48 3.90 -16.68
CA VAL A 70 6.61 5.35 -16.52
C VAL A 70 5.66 5.89 -15.45
N TYR A 71 4.49 5.26 -15.28
CA TYR A 71 3.50 5.66 -14.28
C TYR A 71 4.06 5.70 -12.85
N PHE A 72 4.92 4.75 -12.51
CA PHE A 72 5.58 4.72 -11.21
C PHE A 72 6.81 5.61 -11.13
N GLU A 73 7.26 6.27 -12.20
CA GLU A 73 8.39 7.19 -12.13
C GLU A 73 8.16 8.29 -11.10
N LYS A 74 6.95 8.82 -10.93
CA LYS A 74 6.70 9.76 -9.82
C LYS A 74 6.89 9.12 -8.45
N SER A 75 6.56 7.85 -8.27
CA SER A 75 6.89 7.14 -7.01
C SER A 75 8.38 6.82 -6.88
N LEU A 76 9.08 6.61 -7.99
CA LEU A 76 10.50 6.23 -8.01
C LEU A 76 11.43 7.46 -7.96
N CYS A 77 10.97 8.59 -8.49
CA CYS A 77 11.68 9.87 -8.60
C CYS A 77 11.11 10.94 -7.66
N ALA A 78 10.02 10.66 -6.93
CA ALA A 78 9.54 11.58 -5.91
C ALA A 78 10.67 11.85 -4.93
N PHE A 79 10.99 13.12 -4.86
CA PHE A 79 12.03 13.77 -4.09
C PHE A 79 12.21 13.38 -2.62
N THR A 80 11.50 12.47 -1.95
CA THR A 80 10.98 12.92 -0.65
C THR A 80 11.52 12.17 0.57
N GLN A 81 11.81 12.92 1.63
CA GLN A 81 12.07 12.39 2.98
C GLN A 81 10.86 11.66 3.59
N ASP A 82 9.82 11.39 2.81
CA ASP A 82 8.55 10.85 3.26
C ASP A 82 8.52 9.32 3.12
N HIS A 83 7.62 8.70 3.86
CA HIS A 83 7.15 7.34 3.61
C HIS A 83 6.11 7.34 2.48
N LEU A 84 5.84 6.17 1.90
CA LEU A 84 4.93 6.06 0.76
C LEU A 84 3.75 5.14 1.06
N PHE A 85 2.53 5.61 0.78
CA PHE A 85 1.33 4.78 0.75
C PHE A 85 0.89 4.53 -0.69
N VAL A 86 0.85 3.26 -1.10
CA VAL A 86 0.33 2.85 -2.41
C VAL A 86 -1.05 2.23 -2.23
N ASP A 87 -2.03 2.75 -2.96
CA ASP A 87 -3.43 2.35 -2.82
C ASP A 87 -3.95 1.67 -4.10
N PRO A 88 -3.57 0.39 -4.35
CA PRO A 88 -4.11 -0.42 -5.43
C PRO A 88 -5.60 -0.72 -5.20
N ASP A 89 -6.34 -0.84 -6.30
CA ASP A 89 -7.77 -1.19 -6.24
C ASP A 89 -8.00 -2.61 -5.71
N LYS A 90 -7.17 -3.59 -6.11
CA LYS A 90 -7.31 -5.00 -5.71
C LYS A 90 -6.18 -5.54 -4.84
N GLY A 91 -5.18 -4.73 -4.52
CA GLY A 91 -4.06 -5.12 -3.68
C GLY A 91 -2.81 -5.59 -4.44
N LEU A 92 -1.99 -6.38 -3.74
CA LEU A 92 -0.69 -6.83 -4.24
C LEU A 92 -0.81 -8.15 -5.01
N ALA A 93 -0.38 -8.19 -6.27
CA ALA A 93 -0.32 -9.40 -7.08
C ALA A 93 1.08 -10.02 -7.09
N LEU A 94 1.16 -11.32 -6.80
CA LEU A 94 2.38 -12.11 -6.99
C LEU A 94 2.57 -12.49 -8.47
N PRO A 95 3.78 -12.86 -8.91
CA PRO A 95 4.11 -13.07 -10.33
C PRO A 95 3.23 -14.11 -11.04
N GLU A 96 2.72 -15.09 -10.31
CA GLU A 96 1.86 -16.16 -10.84
C GLU A 96 0.42 -15.70 -11.05
N SER A 97 0.08 -14.47 -10.64
CA SER A 97 -1.25 -13.89 -10.77
C SER A 97 -1.43 -13.31 -12.18
N LYS A 98 -2.66 -13.40 -12.70
CA LYS A 98 -3.01 -12.72 -13.95
C LYS A 98 -2.82 -11.21 -13.79
N TRP A 99 -2.13 -10.60 -14.74
CA TRP A 99 -1.93 -9.15 -14.74
C TRP A 99 -3.27 -8.40 -14.83
N SER A 100 -3.39 -7.33 -14.05
CA SER A 100 -4.46 -6.32 -14.15
C SER A 100 -3.92 -4.98 -13.65
N LYS A 101 -4.35 -3.88 -14.26
CA LYS A 101 -4.05 -2.51 -13.82
C LYS A 101 -4.49 -2.20 -12.39
N GLU A 102 -5.47 -2.95 -11.88
CA GLU A 102 -6.04 -2.79 -10.52
C GLU A 102 -5.11 -3.31 -9.41
N HIS A 103 -4.09 -4.10 -9.76
CA HIS A 103 -3.13 -4.63 -8.79
C HIS A 103 -1.81 -3.87 -8.87
N LEU A 104 -1.15 -3.69 -7.73
CA LEU A 104 0.29 -3.45 -7.66
C LEU A 104 0.99 -4.79 -7.83
N THR A 105 1.95 -4.93 -8.73
CA THR A 105 2.73 -6.18 -8.81
C THR A 105 3.82 -6.21 -7.74
N ALA A 106 4.17 -7.40 -7.28
CA ALA A 106 5.22 -7.55 -6.28
C ALA A 106 6.59 -7.06 -6.77
N GLN A 107 6.89 -7.17 -8.06
CA GLN A 107 8.08 -6.57 -8.66
C GLN A 107 8.06 -5.04 -8.63
N GLU A 108 6.90 -4.41 -8.87
CA GLU A 108 6.77 -2.95 -8.76
C GLU A 108 6.94 -2.50 -7.31
N LEU A 109 6.35 -3.21 -6.35
CA LEU A 109 6.57 -2.93 -4.93
C LEU A 109 8.05 -3.04 -4.55
N CYS A 110 8.75 -4.06 -5.03
CA CYS A 110 10.20 -4.18 -4.82
C CYS A 110 10.94 -2.97 -5.37
N LYS A 111 10.69 -2.60 -6.64
CA LYS A 111 11.33 -1.44 -7.25
C LYS A 111 11.06 -0.16 -6.46
N ILE A 112 9.82 0.06 -6.03
CA ILE A 112 9.44 1.20 -5.21
C ILE A 112 10.22 1.19 -3.89
N ALA A 113 10.19 0.10 -3.13
CA ALA A 113 10.86 0.03 -1.83
C ALA A 113 12.39 0.18 -1.94
N HIS A 114 13.02 -0.44 -2.94
CA HIS A 114 14.47 -0.31 -3.19
C HIS A 114 14.90 1.10 -3.60
N ASN A 115 13.99 1.92 -4.14
CA ASN A 115 14.26 3.33 -4.44
C ASN A 115 13.96 4.26 -3.24
N HIS A 116 13.52 3.70 -2.11
CA HIS A 116 13.16 4.41 -0.88
C HIS A 116 13.91 3.84 0.34
N PRO A 117 15.26 3.80 0.33
CA PRO A 117 16.03 3.21 1.42
C PRO A 117 15.79 3.95 2.74
N GLY A 118 15.64 3.19 3.83
CA GLY A 118 15.35 3.76 5.17
C GLY A 118 13.92 4.30 5.34
N LYS A 119 13.02 4.05 4.38
CA LYS A 119 11.62 4.48 4.44
C LYS A 119 10.67 3.31 4.36
N LEU A 120 9.47 3.53 4.91
CA LEU A 120 8.35 2.61 4.87
C LEU A 120 7.56 2.78 3.57
N VAL A 121 7.12 1.66 3.02
CA VAL A 121 6.08 1.61 2.00
C VAL A 121 4.88 0.84 2.57
N LEU A 122 3.74 1.52 2.68
CA LEU A 122 2.46 0.93 3.08
C LEU A 122 1.67 0.61 1.81
N VAL A 123 1.08 -0.57 1.73
CA VAL A 123 0.25 -1.01 0.61
C VAL A 123 -1.08 -1.49 1.14
N TYR A 124 -2.18 -0.96 0.62
CA TYR A 124 -3.51 -1.50 0.91
C TYR A 124 -3.77 -2.75 0.06
N ASP A 125 -4.26 -3.84 0.67
CA ASP A 125 -4.34 -5.16 0.03
C ASP A 125 -5.74 -5.77 0.10
N GLN A 126 -6.55 -5.55 -0.94
CA GLN A 126 -7.89 -6.10 -1.06
C GLN A 126 -7.96 -7.53 -1.63
N SER A 127 -6.83 -8.21 -1.89
CA SER A 127 -6.81 -9.50 -2.60
C SER A 127 -7.57 -10.64 -1.91
N PHE A 128 -8.11 -10.40 -0.72
CA PHE A 128 -8.68 -11.41 0.17
C PHE A 128 -10.17 -11.23 0.48
N ALA A 129 -10.84 -10.26 -0.13
CA ALA A 129 -12.21 -9.87 0.20
C ALA A 129 -13.20 -11.07 0.27
N HIS A 130 -13.01 -12.08 -0.60
CA HIS A 130 -13.88 -13.25 -0.70
C HIS A 130 -13.27 -14.55 -0.10
N MET A 131 -12.14 -14.46 0.59
CA MET A 131 -11.45 -15.64 1.13
C MET A 131 -11.72 -15.83 2.62
N GLY A 132 -11.88 -17.10 3.02
CA GLY A 132 -11.89 -17.52 4.42
C GLY A 132 -10.57 -17.20 5.14
N LYS A 133 -10.62 -17.13 6.48
CA LYS A 133 -9.53 -16.65 7.34
C LYS A 133 -8.20 -17.38 7.11
N ASP A 134 -8.21 -18.71 7.03
CA ASP A 134 -6.98 -19.49 6.91
C ASP A 134 -6.32 -19.34 5.53
N LYS A 135 -7.14 -19.35 4.47
CA LYS A 135 -6.66 -19.10 3.10
C LYS A 135 -6.10 -17.68 2.97
N ARG A 136 -6.74 -16.68 3.59
CA ARG A 136 -6.25 -15.30 3.66
C ARG A 136 -4.90 -15.23 4.36
N LYS A 137 -4.76 -15.89 5.52
CA LYS A 137 -3.51 -15.92 6.29
C LYS A 137 -2.39 -16.58 5.48
N CYS A 138 -2.65 -17.73 4.88
CA CYS A 138 -1.70 -18.43 4.01
C CYS A 138 -1.23 -17.54 2.84
N LYS A 139 -2.15 -16.90 2.11
CA LYS A 139 -1.78 -16.00 1.01
C LYS A 139 -1.02 -14.75 1.48
N THR A 140 -1.36 -14.21 2.64
CA THR A 140 -0.61 -13.10 3.26
C THR A 140 0.83 -13.52 3.56
N MET A 141 1.02 -14.70 4.16
CA MET A 141 2.34 -15.27 4.41
C MET A 141 3.13 -15.53 3.12
N CYS A 142 2.48 -16.01 2.05
CA CYS A 142 3.14 -16.18 0.75
C CYS A 142 3.67 -14.83 0.23
N LYS A 143 2.88 -13.75 0.32
CA LYS A 143 3.31 -12.41 -0.10
C LYS A 143 4.50 -11.92 0.72
N LEU A 144 4.41 -12.02 2.05
CA LEU A 144 5.47 -11.63 2.96
C LEU A 144 6.77 -12.41 2.71
N ASN A 145 6.70 -13.74 2.56
CA ASN A 145 7.87 -14.58 2.27
C ASN A 145 8.49 -14.25 0.91
N TRP A 146 7.67 -13.98 -0.10
CA TRP A 146 8.14 -13.59 -1.42
C TRP A 146 8.94 -12.26 -1.38
N LEU A 147 8.50 -11.32 -0.55
CA LEU A 147 9.19 -10.04 -0.32
C LEU A 147 10.48 -10.24 0.49
N LYS A 148 10.47 -11.10 1.52
CA LYS A 148 11.68 -11.47 2.30
C LYS A 148 12.80 -11.97 1.41
N GLN A 149 12.48 -12.86 0.47
CA GLN A 149 13.44 -13.41 -0.50
C GLN A 149 14.11 -12.34 -1.38
N ARG A 150 13.57 -11.13 -1.41
CA ARG A 150 14.07 -9.96 -2.16
C ARG A 150 14.57 -8.86 -1.23
N LYS A 151 14.98 -9.21 -0.01
CA LYS A 151 15.55 -8.29 0.99
C LYS A 151 14.60 -7.15 1.39
N LEU A 152 13.30 -7.42 1.36
CA LEU A 152 12.30 -6.55 1.96
C LEU A 152 11.74 -7.20 3.21
N TYR A 153 11.89 -6.49 4.32
CA TYR A 153 11.21 -6.81 5.56
C TYR A 153 9.75 -6.37 5.45
N GLY A 154 8.84 -7.08 6.10
CA GLY A 154 7.44 -6.75 6.06
C GLY A 154 6.63 -7.20 7.26
N VAL A 155 5.56 -6.47 7.53
CA VAL A 155 4.51 -6.84 8.48
C VAL A 155 3.15 -6.60 7.83
N ALA A 156 2.24 -7.55 7.99
CA ALA A 156 0.88 -7.41 7.51
C ALA A 156 -0.06 -7.04 8.67
N TYR A 157 -0.88 -6.01 8.47
CA TYR A 157 -2.07 -5.82 9.30
C TYR A 157 -3.19 -6.72 8.77
N PHE A 158 -3.51 -7.76 9.54
CA PHE A 158 -4.43 -8.81 9.17
C PHE A 158 -5.85 -8.53 9.67
N SER A 159 -6.67 -7.98 8.79
CA SER A 159 -8.07 -7.65 9.08
C SER A 159 -8.97 -7.83 7.85
N HIS A 160 -10.15 -7.21 7.85
CA HIS A 160 -10.93 -7.05 6.62
C HIS A 160 -10.30 -6.01 5.69
N ALA A 161 -9.74 -4.94 6.24
CA ALA A 161 -8.91 -3.96 5.55
C ALA A 161 -7.43 -4.35 5.72
N ASN A 162 -6.88 -5.18 4.83
CA ASN A 162 -5.50 -5.66 4.99
C ASN A 162 -4.51 -4.62 4.47
N PHE A 163 -3.38 -4.52 5.15
CA PHE A 163 -2.27 -3.69 4.72
C PHE A 163 -0.97 -4.49 4.81
N LEU A 164 -0.05 -4.20 3.90
CA LEU A 164 1.33 -4.66 3.96
C LEU A 164 2.19 -3.43 4.20
N LEU A 165 2.94 -3.43 5.29
CA LEU A 165 3.97 -2.44 5.55
C LEU A 165 5.32 -3.09 5.27
N VAL A 166 6.11 -2.49 4.39
CA VAL A 166 7.39 -3.03 3.93
C VAL A 166 8.50 -1.99 3.99
N SER A 167 9.74 -2.45 4.13
CA SER A 167 10.94 -1.63 4.20
C SER A 167 12.17 -2.46 3.86
N GLU A 168 13.21 -1.83 3.32
CA GLU A 168 14.56 -2.42 3.31
C GLU A 168 15.27 -2.30 4.66
N ASP A 169 14.85 -1.33 5.47
CA ASP A 169 15.38 -1.06 6.81
C ASP A 169 14.53 -1.80 7.85
N GLU A 170 15.13 -2.82 8.46
CA GLU A 170 14.53 -3.65 9.51
C GLU A 170 14.22 -2.85 10.78
N ASP A 171 15.11 -1.93 11.17
CA ASP A 171 14.93 -1.10 12.36
C ASP A 171 13.76 -0.14 12.17
N MET A 172 13.64 0.46 10.98
CA MET A 172 12.50 1.30 10.62
C MET A 172 11.18 0.51 10.66
N LEU A 173 11.18 -0.72 10.14
CA LEU A 173 10.00 -1.59 10.20
C LEU A 173 9.63 -1.96 11.64
N GLU A 174 10.60 -2.28 12.49
CA GLU A 174 10.38 -2.64 13.88
C GLU A 174 9.86 -1.44 14.69
N LYS A 175 10.36 -0.22 14.46
CA LYS A 175 9.78 1.02 15.01
C LYS A 175 8.33 1.18 14.60
N ALA A 176 8.00 0.92 13.33
CA ALA A 176 6.64 1.01 12.84
C ALA A 176 5.72 -0.04 13.45
N LYS A 177 6.17 -1.29 13.57
CA LYS A 177 5.43 -2.35 14.24
C LYS A 177 5.12 -1.98 15.70
N ARG A 178 6.10 -1.47 16.46
CA ARG A 178 5.89 -0.99 17.84
C ARG A 178 4.88 0.15 17.92
N THR A 179 4.96 1.09 16.97
CA THR A 179 4.02 2.22 16.87
C THR A 179 2.60 1.74 16.59
N LEU A 180 2.43 0.66 15.82
CA LEU A 180 1.14 0.04 15.55
C LEU A 180 0.64 -0.81 16.73
N SER A 181 1.50 -1.55 17.42
CA SER A 181 1.15 -2.41 18.56
C SER A 181 0.52 -1.67 19.74
N VAL A 182 0.81 -0.37 19.92
CA VAL A 182 0.12 0.45 20.94
C VAL A 182 -1.31 0.85 20.56
N ARG A 183 -1.70 0.67 19.29
CA ARG A 183 -3.04 0.99 18.75
C ARG A 183 -3.83 -0.24 18.34
N LEU A 184 -3.14 -1.34 18.05
CA LEU A 184 -3.69 -2.55 17.46
C LEU A 184 -3.29 -3.78 18.29
N PRO A 185 -4.17 -4.78 18.45
CA PRO A 185 -3.79 -6.04 19.08
C PRO A 185 -2.65 -6.72 18.30
N ASP A 186 -1.62 -7.20 18.98
CA ASP A 186 -0.46 -7.85 18.34
C ASP A 186 -0.84 -9.03 17.44
N CYS A 187 -1.93 -9.74 17.78
CA CYS A 187 -2.44 -10.84 16.96
C CYS A 187 -2.93 -10.40 15.56
N ARG A 188 -3.06 -9.10 15.32
CA ARG A 188 -3.40 -8.50 14.02
C ARG A 188 -2.16 -8.12 13.22
N LEU A 189 -0.96 -8.14 13.79
CA LEU A 189 0.29 -7.82 13.10
C LEU A 189 1.03 -9.13 12.81
N ILE A 190 0.98 -9.58 11.56
CA ILE A 190 1.64 -10.80 11.13
C ILE A 190 3.00 -10.43 10.53
N PRO A 191 4.13 -10.70 11.21
CA PRO A 191 5.44 -10.45 10.64
C PRO A 191 5.74 -11.44 9.50
N VAL A 192 6.68 -11.06 8.63
CA VAL A 192 7.43 -12.03 7.82
C VAL A 192 8.00 -13.11 8.77
N GLY A 193 7.81 -14.39 8.42
CA GLY A 193 8.10 -15.51 9.32
C GLY A 193 9.51 -15.46 9.93
N ASN A 194 9.58 -15.80 11.23
CA ASN A 194 10.81 -16.21 11.92
C ASN A 194 11.43 -17.40 11.19
#